data_AF-T0KK38-F1
#
_entry.id   AF-T0KK38-F1
#
_cell.length_a   1.000
_cell.length_b   1.000
_cell.length_c   1.000
_cell.angle_alpha   90.00
_cell.angle_beta   90.00
_cell.angle_gamma   90.00
#
_symmetry.space_group_name_H-M   'P 1'
#
loop_
_entity.id
_entity.type
_entity.pdbx_description
1 polymer ?
#
loop_
_entity_poly.entity_id
_entity_poly.type
_entity_poly.pdbx_seq_one_letter_code
_entity_poly.pdbx_strand_id
1 'polypeptide(L)'
;MANEACASIIDAKDASGLTALQCAIYWPQVESVAFLMKQNATIHLEVPSTYVPYRTFDRTGIQHREVSNLLAAILVGHRTEMLQFAVENLPESEVVRLGLQNMTFLKETAFEVVESLKSLAVRLPEFYDHVVPGSIYHCPMMDDTLAKALFEAGFDSTDASYHGYTPLMIQTYDDLSHAFLHPAQFNFA
;
A
#
# COMPACT_ATOMS: atom_id res chain seq x y z
N MET A 1 -9.64 -21.22 18.00
CA MET A 1 -10.75 -21.79 17.20
C MET A 1 -11.62 -20.72 16.53
N ALA A 2 -12.48 -19.96 17.22
CA ALA A 2 -13.33 -18.96 16.54
C ALA A 2 -12.53 -17.80 15.90
N ASN A 3 -11.53 -17.25 16.61
CA ASN A 3 -10.69 -16.16 16.08
C ASN A 3 -9.81 -16.58 14.88
N GLU A 4 -9.34 -17.83 14.85
CA GLU A 4 -8.54 -18.35 13.72
C GLU A 4 -9.40 -18.55 12.48
N ALA A 5 -10.66 -18.99 12.65
CA ALA A 5 -11.60 -19.11 11.54
C ALA A 5 -11.94 -17.73 10.95
N CYS A 6 -12.17 -16.72 11.79
CA CYS A 6 -12.39 -15.34 11.32
C CYS A 6 -11.19 -14.80 10.55
N ALA A 7 -9.97 -15.01 11.06
CA ALA A 7 -8.74 -14.61 10.37
C ALA A 7 -8.57 -15.31 9.01
N SER A 8 -9.00 -16.57 8.88
CA SER A 8 -8.93 -17.29 7.59
C SER A 8 -9.95 -16.80 6.55
N ILE A 9 -11.03 -16.13 6.97
CA ILE A 9 -12.12 -15.68 6.09
C ILE A 9 -11.92 -14.21 5.69
N ILE A 10 -11.31 -13.39 6.53
CA ILE A 10 -11.26 -11.93 6.34
C ILE A 10 -10.63 -11.52 5.01
N ASP A 11 -9.58 -12.23 4.60
CA ASP A 11 -8.86 -12.04 3.33
C ASP A 11 -9.17 -13.14 2.30
N ALA A 12 -10.22 -13.92 2.53
CA ALA A 12 -10.68 -14.90 1.55
C ALA A 12 -11.13 -14.18 0.27
N LYS A 13 -10.68 -14.70 -0.87
CA LYS A 13 -10.99 -14.17 -2.19
C LYS A 13 -12.27 -14.81 -2.72
N ASP A 14 -13.10 -13.99 -3.36
CA ASP A 14 -14.27 -14.45 -4.11
C ASP A 14 -13.87 -15.13 -5.43
N ALA A 15 -14.86 -15.52 -6.24
CA ALA A 15 -14.63 -16.13 -7.56
C ALA A 15 -13.92 -15.19 -8.56
N SER A 16 -13.91 -13.89 -8.28
CA SER A 16 -13.25 -12.85 -9.06
C SER A 16 -11.83 -12.54 -8.57
N GLY A 17 -11.39 -13.19 -7.48
CA GLY A 17 -10.09 -12.95 -6.86
C GLY A 17 -10.05 -11.76 -5.90
N LEU A 18 -11.20 -11.17 -5.54
CA LEU A 18 -11.30 -10.00 -4.67
C LEU A 18 -11.60 -10.39 -3.22
N THR A 19 -10.95 -9.72 -2.27
CA THR A 19 -11.29 -9.84 -0.84
C THR A 19 -12.53 -9.01 -0.50
N ALA A 20 -13.15 -9.29 0.64
CA ALA A 20 -14.27 -8.50 1.15
C ALA A 20 -13.90 -7.01 1.29
N LEU A 21 -12.65 -6.71 1.69
CA LEU A 21 -12.16 -5.34 1.82
C LEU A 21 -12.05 -4.66 0.46
N GLN A 22 -11.53 -5.34 -0.56
CA GLN A 22 -11.46 -4.79 -1.91
C GLN A 22 -12.85 -4.44 -2.44
N CYS A 23 -13.84 -5.31 -2.21
CA CYS A 23 -15.23 -5.03 -2.54
C CYS A 23 -15.80 -3.83 -1.77
N ALA A 24 -15.49 -3.68 -0.47
CA ALA A 24 -15.96 -2.56 0.36
C ALA A 24 -15.26 -1.23 0.07
N ILE A 25 -14.07 -1.25 -0.54
CA ILE A 25 -13.44 -0.05 -1.07
C ILE A 25 -14.06 0.29 -2.44
N TYR A 26 -14.26 -0.74 -3.27
CA TYR A 26 -14.81 -0.60 -4.61
C TYR A 26 -16.23 -0.03 -4.62
N TRP A 27 -17.10 -0.57 -3.76
CA TRP A 27 -18.37 0.02 -3.40
C TRP A 27 -18.12 0.80 -2.13
N PRO A 28 -18.08 2.14 -2.10
CA PRO A 28 -17.50 2.90 -0.99
C PRO A 28 -18.33 2.78 0.30
N GLN A 29 -18.24 1.63 0.95
CA GLN A 29 -19.00 1.21 2.12
C GLN A 29 -18.13 1.50 3.34
N VAL A 30 -18.09 2.78 3.75
CA VAL A 30 -17.18 3.30 4.79
C VAL A 30 -17.20 2.44 6.05
N GLU A 31 -18.39 2.05 6.52
CA GLU A 31 -18.56 1.23 7.72
C GLU A 31 -18.00 -0.19 7.53
N SER A 32 -18.13 -0.75 6.33
CA SER A 32 -17.57 -2.07 6.01
C SER A 32 -16.06 -2.02 5.94
N VAL A 33 -15.48 -0.98 5.32
CA VAL A 33 -14.03 -0.76 5.32
C VAL A 33 -13.52 -0.63 6.76
N ALA A 34 -14.14 0.24 7.57
CA ALA A 34 -13.74 0.44 8.96
C ALA A 34 -13.84 -0.86 9.78
N PHE A 35 -14.91 -1.64 9.59
CA PHE A 35 -15.09 -2.92 10.27
C PHE A 35 -14.02 -3.94 9.86
N LEU A 36 -13.79 -4.14 8.56
CA LEU A 36 -12.84 -5.12 8.05
C LEU A 36 -11.40 -4.77 8.49
N MET A 37 -11.04 -3.49 8.43
CA MET A 37 -9.72 -3.02 8.88
C MET A 37 -9.54 -3.20 10.39
N LYS A 38 -10.59 -3.00 11.20
CA LYS A 38 -10.58 -3.33 12.63
C LYS A 38 -10.36 -4.82 12.90
N GLN A 39 -10.68 -5.69 11.95
CA GLN A 39 -10.40 -7.14 12.01
C GLN A 39 -9.04 -7.51 11.39
N ASN A 40 -8.15 -6.52 11.17
CA ASN A 40 -6.84 -6.69 10.53
C ASN A 40 -6.94 -7.28 9.10
N ALA A 41 -8.00 -6.94 8.35
CA ALA A 41 -8.04 -7.23 6.92
C ALA A 41 -6.83 -6.61 6.22
N THR A 42 -6.20 -7.38 5.34
CA THR A 42 -4.97 -6.94 4.69
C THR A 42 -5.28 -6.01 3.52
N ILE A 43 -4.70 -4.81 3.55
CA ILE A 43 -4.79 -3.86 2.44
C ILE A 43 -3.47 -3.75 1.69
N HIS A 44 -3.54 -3.97 0.38
CA HIS A 44 -2.41 -3.77 -0.52
C HIS A 44 -2.64 -2.54 -1.39
N LEU A 45 -2.32 -1.36 -0.85
CA LEU A 45 -2.32 -0.13 -1.65
C LEU A 45 -1.14 -0.10 -2.63
N GLU A 46 -0.07 -0.84 -2.36
CA GLU A 46 1.18 -0.78 -3.11
C GLU A 46 1.30 -1.81 -4.24
N VAL A 47 0.46 -2.84 -4.28
CA VAL A 47 0.64 -3.98 -5.19
C VAL A 47 -0.16 -3.77 -6.50
N PRO A 48 0.50 -3.75 -7.67
CA PRO A 48 -0.15 -3.42 -8.93
C PRO A 48 -1.19 -4.43 -9.45
N SER A 49 -1.15 -5.68 -8.99
CA SER A 49 -1.65 -6.83 -9.77
C SER A 49 -3.06 -7.34 -9.41
N THR A 50 -3.81 -6.66 -8.53
CA THR A 50 -5.11 -7.19 -8.07
C THR A 50 -6.33 -6.37 -8.45
N TYR A 51 -6.17 -5.22 -9.12
CA TYR A 51 -7.29 -4.35 -9.40
C TYR A 51 -7.72 -4.44 -10.86
N VAL A 52 -8.94 -4.97 -11.05
CA VAL A 52 -9.60 -4.97 -12.35
C VAL A 52 -10.06 -3.53 -12.64
N PRO A 53 -9.65 -2.92 -13.76
CA PRO A 53 -9.95 -1.53 -14.10
C PRO A 53 -11.41 -1.39 -14.54
N TYR A 54 -12.35 -1.43 -13.60
CA TYR A 54 -13.74 -1.09 -13.89
C TYR A 54 -13.96 0.42 -13.68
N ARG A 55 -13.70 1.18 -14.75
CA ARG A 55 -13.76 2.65 -14.87
C ARG A 55 -15.18 3.28 -14.71
N THR A 56 -16.15 2.62 -14.09
CA THR A 56 -17.58 2.97 -14.27
C THR A 56 -18.35 3.46 -13.06
N PHE A 57 -17.71 3.70 -11.90
CA PHE A 57 -18.43 4.24 -10.73
C PHE A 57 -18.06 5.69 -10.45
N ASP A 58 -19.07 6.49 -10.15
CA ASP A 58 -18.93 7.90 -9.78
C ASP A 58 -18.14 8.02 -8.47
N ARG A 59 -16.85 8.36 -8.58
CA ARG A 59 -15.92 8.53 -7.46
C ARG A 59 -16.02 9.90 -6.79
N THR A 60 -16.97 10.74 -7.17
CA THR A 60 -17.08 12.11 -6.64
C THR A 60 -17.95 12.23 -5.38
N GLY A 61 -18.51 11.11 -4.91
CA GLY A 61 -19.39 11.05 -3.74
C GLY A 61 -18.66 11.22 -2.39
N ILE A 62 -19.39 11.72 -1.37
CA ILE A 62 -18.90 11.90 0.00
C ILE A 62 -18.28 10.60 0.55
N GLN A 63 -18.93 9.47 0.31
CA GLN A 63 -18.47 8.15 0.76
C GLN A 63 -17.10 7.78 0.19
N HIS A 64 -16.81 8.14 -1.07
CA HIS A 64 -15.52 7.86 -1.68
C HIS A 64 -14.39 8.64 -0.99
N ARG A 65 -14.65 9.90 -0.64
CA ARG A 65 -13.73 10.72 0.15
C ARG A 65 -13.52 10.16 1.56
N GLU A 66 -14.59 9.72 2.21
CA GLU A 66 -14.51 9.12 3.55
C GLU A 66 -13.70 7.82 3.54
N VAL A 67 -13.91 6.95 2.55
CA VAL A 67 -13.05 5.77 2.34
C VAL A 67 -11.60 6.20 2.11
N SER A 68 -11.33 7.15 1.21
CA SER A 68 -9.97 7.62 0.92
C SER A 68 -9.24 8.15 2.17
N ASN A 69 -9.92 8.95 2.98
CA ASN A 69 -9.39 9.46 4.24
C ASN A 69 -9.12 8.33 5.24
N LEU A 70 -10.03 7.36 5.33
CA LEU A 70 -9.86 6.19 6.19
C LEU A 70 -8.65 5.35 5.75
N LEU A 71 -8.50 5.10 4.44
CA LEU A 71 -7.36 4.35 3.90
C LEU A 71 -6.02 5.05 4.18
N ALA A 72 -5.97 6.38 3.98
CA ALA A 72 -4.77 7.17 4.30
C ALA A 72 -4.42 7.10 5.79
N ALA A 73 -5.41 7.25 6.68
CA ALA A 73 -5.20 7.17 8.12
C ALA A 73 -4.69 5.80 8.56
N ILE A 74 -5.22 4.72 7.99
CA ILE A 74 -4.77 3.36 8.30
C ILE A 74 -3.35 3.11 7.79
N LEU A 75 -3.03 3.57 6.58
CA LEU A 75 -1.67 3.45 6.07
C LEU A 75 -0.67 4.18 6.97
N VAL A 76 -0.99 5.40 7.44
CA VAL A 76 -0.18 6.10 8.44
C VAL A 76 0.01 5.24 9.69
N GLY A 77 -1.06 4.67 10.23
CA GLY A 77 -1.00 3.77 11.39
C GLY A 77 -0.02 2.60 11.18
N HIS A 78 -0.18 1.86 10.07
CA HIS A 78 0.72 0.74 9.73
C HIS A 78 2.18 1.20 9.56
N ARG A 79 2.41 2.37 8.95
CA ARG A 79 3.77 2.94 8.78
C ARG A 79 4.37 3.44 10.09
N THR A 80 3.56 3.88 11.05
CA THR A 80 4.00 4.20 12.41
C THR A 80 4.36 2.94 13.18
N GLU A 81 3.53 1.89 13.12
CA GLU A 81 3.82 0.59 13.76
C GLU A 81 5.10 -0.03 13.19
N MET A 82 5.28 0.02 11.88
CA MET A 82 6.49 -0.44 11.21
C MET A 82 7.73 0.35 11.63
N LEU A 83 7.62 1.68 11.80
CA LEU A 83 8.70 2.50 12.34
C LEU A 83 9.09 2.05 13.74
N GLN A 84 8.12 1.87 14.63
CA GLN A 84 8.36 1.44 16.00
C GLN A 84 9.02 0.05 16.04
N PHE A 85 8.46 -0.90 15.29
CA PHE A 85 9.01 -2.24 15.15
C PHE A 85 10.46 -2.20 14.64
N ALA A 86 10.74 -1.37 13.64
CA ALA A 86 12.09 -1.21 13.10
C ALA A 86 13.06 -0.62 14.12
N VAL A 87 12.68 0.42 14.85
CA VAL A 87 13.52 1.04 15.89
C VAL A 87 13.84 0.05 17.02
N GLU A 88 12.92 -0.86 17.34
CA GLU A 88 13.12 -1.88 18.38
C GLU A 88 14.01 -3.06 17.93
N ASN A 89 14.03 -3.37 16.63
CA ASN A 89 14.68 -4.58 16.11
C ASN A 89 15.95 -4.31 15.28
N LEU A 90 16.18 -3.07 14.84
CA LEU A 90 17.38 -2.70 14.10
C LEU A 90 18.52 -2.26 15.04
N PRO A 91 19.78 -2.56 14.69
CA PRO A 91 20.94 -1.96 15.36
C PRO A 91 20.90 -0.43 15.27
N GLU A 92 21.43 0.25 16.28
CA GLU A 92 21.48 1.73 16.32
C GLU A 92 22.15 2.32 15.06
N SER A 93 23.18 1.67 14.53
CA SER A 93 23.84 2.10 13.29
C SER A 93 22.88 2.13 12.10
N GLU A 94 21.97 1.16 12.00
CA GLU A 94 20.97 1.08 10.93
C GLU A 94 19.84 2.10 11.14
N VAL A 95 19.39 2.27 12.39
CA VAL A 95 18.41 3.32 12.76
C VAL A 95 18.91 4.70 12.33
N VAL A 96 20.18 5.02 12.64
CA VAL A 96 20.81 6.28 12.26
C VAL A 96 21.01 6.38 10.74
N ARG A 97 21.49 5.32 10.09
CA ARG A 97 21.72 5.26 8.64
C ARG A 97 20.44 5.51 7.84
N LEU A 98 19.32 4.95 8.30
CA LEU A 98 18.00 5.10 7.69
C LEU A 98 17.26 6.37 8.16
N GLY A 99 17.82 7.10 9.13
CA GLY A 99 17.26 8.35 9.64
C GLY A 99 15.97 8.19 10.45
N LEU A 100 15.72 7.02 11.03
CA LEU A 100 14.44 6.66 11.64
C LEU A 100 14.10 7.49 12.89
N GLN A 101 15.11 7.97 13.62
CA GLN A 101 14.94 8.70 14.89
C GLN A 101 14.16 10.03 14.78
N ASN A 102 14.05 10.58 13.57
CA ASN A 102 13.38 11.86 13.33
C ASN A 102 12.06 11.71 12.58
N MET A 103 11.61 10.48 12.34
CA MET A 103 10.40 10.20 11.57
C MET A 103 9.20 10.04 12.50
N THR A 104 8.03 10.46 12.03
CA THR A 104 6.74 10.19 12.69
C THR A 104 6.12 8.87 12.20
N PHE A 105 6.37 8.53 10.94
CA PHE A 105 6.02 7.26 10.29
C PHE A 105 6.90 7.07 9.05
N LEU A 106 6.96 5.84 8.53
CA LEU A 106 7.73 5.54 7.32
C LEU A 106 7.00 5.99 6.04
N LYS A 107 7.74 6.67 5.15
CA LYS A 107 7.26 7.09 3.82
C LYS A 107 7.91 6.20 2.75
N GLU A 108 8.65 6.77 1.81
CA GLU A 108 9.42 5.98 0.81
C GLU A 108 10.43 5.03 1.46
N THR A 109 10.99 5.38 2.64
CA THR A 109 12.01 4.58 3.33
C THR A 109 11.51 3.24 3.87
N ALA A 110 10.22 2.98 3.77
CA ALA A 110 9.63 1.79 4.36
C ALA A 110 10.12 0.49 3.71
N PHE A 111 10.40 0.51 2.41
CA PHE A 111 10.95 -0.64 1.71
C PHE A 111 12.37 -0.96 2.21
N GLU A 112 13.23 0.04 2.32
CA GLU A 112 14.60 -0.13 2.82
C GLU A 112 14.62 -0.63 4.27
N VAL A 113 13.66 -0.18 5.10
CA VAL A 113 13.48 -0.69 6.46
C VAL A 113 13.15 -2.18 6.46
N VAL A 114 12.17 -2.59 5.65
CA VAL A 114 11.77 -4.00 5.53
C VAL A 114 12.95 -4.86 5.06
N GLU A 115 13.69 -4.42 4.04
CA GLU A 115 14.87 -5.14 3.54
C GLU A 115 15.99 -5.22 4.59
N SER A 116 16.19 -4.16 5.36
CA SER A 116 17.18 -4.15 6.45
C SER A 116 16.80 -5.16 7.54
N LEU A 117 15.54 -5.22 7.95
CA LEU A 117 15.04 -6.20 8.92
C LEU A 117 15.17 -7.64 8.40
N LYS A 118 14.84 -7.89 7.12
CA LYS A 118 15.02 -9.20 6.47
C LYS A 118 16.49 -9.63 6.44
N SER A 119 17.41 -8.71 6.15
CA SER A 119 18.85 -9.01 6.09
C SER A 119 19.41 -9.49 7.43
N LEU A 120 18.76 -9.10 8.53
CA LEU A 120 19.07 -9.52 9.90
C LEU A 120 18.27 -10.75 10.35
N ALA A 121 17.51 -11.37 9.44
CA ALA A 121 16.62 -12.50 9.73
C ALA A 121 15.59 -12.23 10.84
N VAL A 122 15.16 -10.97 11.00
CA VAL A 122 14.05 -10.61 11.90
C VAL A 122 12.75 -11.17 11.32
N ARG A 123 11.96 -11.86 12.14
CA ARG A 123 10.65 -12.36 11.73
C ARG A 123 9.69 -11.18 11.56
N LEU A 124 9.23 -10.96 10.34
CA LEU A 124 8.30 -9.88 10.02
C LEU A 124 6.84 -10.33 10.21
N PRO A 125 5.97 -9.43 10.68
CA PRO A 125 4.53 -9.52 10.46
C PRO A 125 4.18 -9.62 8.97
N GLU A 126 3.18 -10.46 8.62
CA GLU A 126 2.80 -10.76 7.23
C GLU A 126 2.41 -9.50 6.43
N PHE A 127 1.80 -8.51 7.07
CA PHE A 127 1.40 -7.28 6.37
C PHE A 127 2.59 -6.44 5.85
N TYR A 128 3.83 -6.71 6.30
CA TYR A 128 5.03 -6.06 5.78
C TYR A 128 5.53 -6.66 4.46
N ASP A 129 5.06 -7.86 4.08
CA ASP A 129 5.53 -8.57 2.87
C ASP A 129 5.14 -7.86 1.58
N HIS A 130 4.21 -6.91 1.66
CA HIS A 130 3.62 -6.21 0.53
C HIS A 130 4.14 -4.78 0.35
N VAL A 131 5.12 -4.37 1.16
CA VAL A 131 5.81 -3.10 0.95
C VAL A 131 6.66 -3.21 -0.31
N VAL A 132 6.45 -2.29 -1.25
CA VAL A 132 7.20 -2.24 -2.52
C VAL A 132 8.08 -1.00 -2.55
N PRO A 133 9.18 -1.02 -3.31
CA PRO A 133 9.97 0.19 -3.52
C PRO A 133 9.20 1.25 -4.33
N GLY A 134 9.53 2.52 -4.08
CA GLY A 134 8.87 3.68 -4.70
C GLY A 134 7.93 4.40 -3.74
N SER A 135 7.28 5.48 -4.22
CA SER A 135 6.26 6.15 -3.43
C SER A 135 4.90 5.47 -3.55
N ILE A 136 4.06 5.61 -2.52
CA ILE A 136 2.67 5.15 -2.48
C ILE A 136 1.84 5.63 -3.68
N TYR A 137 2.25 6.73 -4.33
CA TYR A 137 1.57 7.29 -5.51
C TYR A 137 1.69 6.43 -6.77
N HIS A 138 2.60 5.45 -6.79
CA HIS A 138 2.65 4.43 -7.84
C HIS A 138 1.54 3.37 -7.71
N CYS A 139 0.66 3.51 -6.72
CA CYS A 139 -0.56 2.70 -6.56
C CYS A 139 -1.47 2.80 -7.81
N PRO A 140 -1.90 1.69 -8.43
CA PRO A 140 -2.84 1.75 -9.56
C PRO A 140 -4.25 2.22 -9.18
N MET A 141 -4.62 2.13 -7.89
CA MET A 141 -5.90 2.68 -7.42
C MET A 141 -5.86 4.19 -7.23
N MET A 142 -4.69 4.81 -7.39
CA MET A 142 -4.50 6.22 -7.08
C MET A 142 -5.39 7.09 -7.96
N ASP A 143 -6.38 7.71 -7.35
CA ASP A 143 -7.13 8.82 -7.92
C ASP A 143 -6.85 10.12 -7.17
N ASP A 144 -7.44 11.22 -7.64
CA ASP A 144 -7.25 12.55 -7.08
C ASP A 144 -7.66 12.64 -5.60
N THR A 145 -8.70 11.91 -5.21
CA THR A 145 -9.26 11.92 -3.86
C THR A 145 -8.32 11.19 -2.90
N LEU A 146 -7.87 9.98 -3.26
CA LEU A 146 -6.90 9.23 -2.46
C LEU A 146 -5.54 9.92 -2.42
N ALA A 147 -5.07 10.45 -3.55
CA ALA A 147 -3.82 11.20 -3.63
C ALA A 147 -3.84 12.41 -2.69
N LYS A 148 -4.94 13.17 -2.70
CA LYS A 148 -5.12 14.30 -1.80
C LYS A 148 -5.16 13.87 -0.33
N ALA A 149 -5.88 12.80 0.01
CA ALA A 149 -5.95 12.29 1.37
C ALA A 149 -4.57 11.84 1.89
N LEU A 150 -3.77 11.17 1.04
CA LEU A 150 -2.40 10.77 1.37
C LEU A 150 -1.46 11.96 1.55
N PHE A 151 -1.57 12.97 0.67
CA PHE A 151 -0.79 14.20 0.79
C PHE A 151 -1.10 14.94 2.10
N GLU A 152 -2.39 15.11 2.42
CA GLU A 152 -2.86 15.73 3.66
C GLU A 152 -2.43 14.92 4.91
N ALA A 153 -2.30 13.59 4.77
CA ALA A 153 -1.76 12.71 5.81
C ALA A 153 -0.22 12.75 5.95
N GLY A 154 0.48 13.47 5.05
CA GLY A 154 1.92 13.71 5.12
C GLY A 154 2.77 12.89 4.14
N PHE A 155 2.17 12.11 3.23
CA PHE A 155 2.90 11.49 2.12
C PHE A 155 3.16 12.55 1.03
N ASP A 156 4.28 13.26 1.12
CA ASP A 156 4.60 14.45 0.30
C ASP A 156 5.40 14.14 -0.98
N SER A 157 5.94 12.93 -1.12
CA SER A 157 6.74 12.49 -2.27
C SER A 157 5.88 12.10 -3.48
N THR A 158 5.14 13.08 -3.98
CA THR A 158 4.13 12.97 -5.06
C THR A 158 4.74 12.76 -6.45
N ASP A 159 6.02 13.11 -6.65
CA ASP A 159 6.73 13.02 -7.93
C ASP A 159 8.00 12.14 -7.84
N ALA A 160 8.04 11.22 -6.87
CA ALA A 160 9.14 10.28 -6.74
C ALA A 160 9.29 9.46 -8.02
N SER A 161 10.52 9.31 -8.54
CA SER A 161 10.77 8.41 -9.67
C SER A 161 11.10 7.01 -9.17
N TYR A 162 10.44 6.01 -9.73
CA TYR A 162 10.75 4.59 -9.56
C TYR A 162 10.99 3.95 -10.93
N HIS A 163 12.17 3.38 -11.15
CA HIS A 163 12.63 2.88 -12.46
C HIS A 163 12.51 3.89 -13.62
N GLY A 164 12.65 5.19 -13.33
CA GLY A 164 12.52 6.25 -14.34
C GLY A 164 11.07 6.63 -14.65
N TYR A 165 10.09 6.03 -13.96
CA TYR A 165 8.68 6.37 -14.05
C TYR A 165 8.27 7.22 -12.86
N THR A 166 7.47 8.26 -13.10
CA THR A 166 6.79 8.99 -12.02
C THR A 166 5.36 8.43 -11.86
N PRO A 167 4.66 8.73 -10.75
CA PRO A 167 3.28 8.29 -10.55
C PRO A 167 2.34 8.61 -11.72
N LEU A 168 2.50 9.79 -12.33
CA LEU A 168 1.71 10.22 -13.49
C LEU A 168 1.98 9.36 -14.73
N MET A 169 3.19 8.81 -14.88
CA MET A 169 3.50 7.93 -16.01
C MET A 169 2.79 6.58 -15.88
N ILE A 170 2.64 6.03 -14.66
CA ILE A 170 1.98 4.74 -14.44
C ILE A 170 0.48 4.80 -14.76
N GLN A 171 -0.20 5.91 -14.47
CA GLN A 171 -1.62 6.09 -14.79
C GLN A 171 -1.92 6.03 -16.30
N THR A 172 -0.92 6.23 -17.17
CA THR A 172 -1.08 6.17 -18.63
C THR A 172 -0.82 4.80 -19.23
N TYR A 173 -0.27 3.84 -18.47
CA TYR A 173 0.02 2.47 -18.95
C TYR A 173 -1.20 1.55 -19.04
N ASP A 174 -2.32 1.91 -18.43
CA ASP A 174 -3.59 1.18 -18.59
C ASP A 174 -4.14 1.25 -20.03
N ASP A 175 -3.68 2.23 -20.83
CA ASP A 175 -3.96 2.31 -22.27
C ASP A 175 -2.94 1.52 -23.13
N LEU A 176 -1.86 0.97 -22.55
CA LEU A 176 -0.76 0.28 -23.26
C LEU A 176 -0.48 -1.15 -22.76
N SER A 177 -1.27 -1.68 -21.82
CA SER A 177 -1.04 -2.93 -21.08
C SER A 177 -1.17 -4.24 -21.89
N HIS A 178 -1.08 -4.18 -23.23
CA HIS A 178 -0.84 -5.38 -24.05
C HIS A 178 0.64 -5.65 -24.36
N ALA A 179 1.58 -4.74 -24.06
CA ALA A 179 2.94 -4.85 -24.62
C ALA A 179 4.08 -5.27 -23.66
N PHE A 180 3.94 -5.17 -22.33
CA PHE A 180 5.15 -5.20 -21.46
C PHE A 180 5.12 -6.14 -20.24
N LEU A 181 4.17 -7.07 -20.14
CA LEU A 181 4.20 -8.14 -19.13
C LEU A 181 5.18 -9.27 -19.49
N HIS A 182 6.43 -8.94 -19.83
CA HIS A 182 7.55 -9.88 -19.84
C HIS A 182 8.83 -9.20 -19.31
N PRO A 183 9.28 -9.50 -18.08
CA PRO A 183 10.47 -8.88 -17.50
C PRO A 183 11.79 -9.51 -17.99
N ALA A 184 11.83 -10.03 -19.22
CA ALA A 184 13.01 -10.68 -19.77
C ALA A 184 13.30 -10.18 -21.18
N GLN A 185 13.78 -8.94 -21.33
CA GLN A 185 14.55 -8.47 -22.49
C GLN A 185 14.91 -6.98 -22.38
N PHE A 186 15.79 -6.63 -21.45
CA PHE A 186 16.62 -5.42 -21.62
C PHE A 186 18.04 -5.72 -21.14
N ASN A 187 18.78 -6.46 -21.98
CA ASN A 187 20.23 -6.41 -21.97
C ASN A 187 20.64 -5.16 -22.75
N PHE A 188 21.08 -4.11 -22.06
CA PHE A 188 21.90 -3.09 -22.71
C PHE A 188 23.34 -3.61 -22.74
N ALA A 189 23.78 -3.96 -23.95
CA ALA A 189 25.19 -4.13 -24.30
C ALA A 189 25.86 -2.77 -24.48
#